data_AF-A0A3L6SR56-F1
#
_entry.id   AF-A0A3L6SR56-F1
#
_cell.length_a   1.000
_cell.length_b   1.000
_cell.length_c   1.000
_cell.angle_alpha   90.00
_cell.angle_beta   90.00
_cell.angle_gamma   90.00
#
_symmetry.space_group_name_H-M   'P 1'
#
loop_
_entity.id
_entity.type
_entity.pdbx_description
1 polymer ?
#
loop_
_entity_poly.entity_id
_entity_poly.type
_entity_poly.pdbx_seq_one_letter_code
_entity_poly.pdbx_strand_id
1 'polypeptide(L)' 'MDPSPTWPHDVLKINTDGAFRQKEKGFVIRDSDGHRVRAGAGRLQAVHDALAAEGEACLAALRAAMDLGMSRITD' A
#
# COMPACT_ATOMS: atom_id res chain seq x y z
N MET A 1 -8.04 21.41 10.37
CA MET A 1 -7.25 20.26 10.87
C MET A 1 -8.04 19.03 10.52
N ASP A 2 -7.46 18.09 9.77
CA ASP A 2 -8.03 16.74 9.75
C ASP A 2 -7.83 16.13 11.15
N PRO A 3 -8.69 15.20 11.60
CA PRO A 3 -8.43 14.49 12.83
C PRO A 3 -7.15 13.67 12.67
N SER A 4 -6.28 13.72 13.68
CA SER A 4 -5.13 12.82 13.78
C SER A 4 -5.59 11.36 13.60
N PRO A 5 -4.84 10.52 12.86
CA PRO A 5 -5.29 9.18 12.54
C PRO A 5 -5.56 8.37 13.80
N THR A 6 -6.64 7.58 13.79
CA THR A 6 -7.18 6.94 15.01
C THR A 6 -6.72 5.50 15.20
N TRP A 7 -5.74 5.02 14.43
CA TRP A 7 -5.28 3.64 14.51
C TRP A 7 -4.22 3.48 15.61
N PRO A 8 -4.14 2.30 16.27
CA PRO A 8 -3.11 2.03 17.28
C PRO A 8 -1.68 2.22 16.75
N HIS A 9 -0.74 2.63 17.62
CA HIS A 9 0.67 2.89 17.27
C HIS A 9 1.41 1.69 16.64
N ASP A 10 0.92 0.47 16.86
CA ASP A 10 1.50 -0.74 16.31
C ASP A 10 0.83 -1.20 15.00
N VAL A 11 0.00 -0.35 14.39
CA VAL A 11 -0.70 -0.61 13.12
C VAL A 11 -0.22 0.38 12.06
N LEU A 12 0.18 -0.14 10.90
CA LEU A 12 0.41 0.69 9.71
C LEU A 12 -0.79 0.70 8.79
N LYS A 13 -1.13 1.88 8.26
CA LYS A 13 -2.13 2.03 7.20
C LYS A 13 -1.48 1.82 5.84
N ILE A 14 -2.02 0.91 5.03
CA ILE A 14 -1.56 0.62 3.67
C ILE A 14 -2.65 1.04 2.68
N ASN A 15 -2.31 1.93 1.76
CA ASN A 15 -3.14 2.26 0.62
C ASN A 15 -2.47 1.78 -0.66
N THR A 16 -3.23 1.16 -1.54
CA THR A 16 -2.75 0.54 -2.79
C THR A 16 -3.62 1.00 -3.94
N ASP A 17 -3.05 1.05 -5.13
CA ASP A 17 -3.78 1.37 -6.35
C ASP A 17 -3.13 0.63 -7.54
N GLY A 18 -3.97 -0.03 -8.33
CA GLY A 18 -3.58 -0.84 -9.47
C GLY A 18 -4.28 -0.38 -10.74
N ALA A 19 -3.51 0.11 -11.71
CA ALA A 19 -4.04 0.67 -12.94
C ALA A 19 -3.86 -0.28 -14.12
N PHE A 20 -4.91 -1.00 -14.51
CA PHE A 20 -4.86 -1.98 -15.61
C PHE A 20 -4.49 -1.37 -16.96
N ARG A 21 -5.14 -0.26 -17.37
CA ARG A 21 -4.90 0.34 -18.70
C ARG A 21 -3.51 0.96 -18.81
N GLN A 22 -3.04 1.58 -17.74
CA GLN A 22 -1.71 2.17 -17.62
C GLN A 22 -0.63 1.11 -17.39
N LYS A 23 -1.03 -0.09 -16.94
CA LYS A 23 -0.16 -1.16 -16.47
C LYS A 23 0.78 -0.66 -15.36
N GLU A 24 0.21 0.04 -14.39
CA GLU A 24 0.94 0.60 -13.27
C GLU A 24 0.38 0.05 -11.94
N LYS A 25 1.22 0.07 -10.92
CA LYS A 25 0.84 -0.21 -9.54
C LYS A 25 1.54 0.75 -8.61
N GLY A 26 0.89 1.06 -7.49
CA GLY A 26 1.44 1.92 -6.46
C GLY A 26 0.93 1.56 -5.07
N PHE A 27 1.69 1.96 -4.06
CA PHE A 27 1.26 1.90 -2.68
C PHE A 27 1.90 2.98 -1.81
N VAL A 28 1.25 3.28 -0.69
CA VAL A 28 1.74 4.15 0.39
C VAL A 28 1.47 3.47 1.73
N ILE A 29 2.47 3.45 2.60
CA ILE A 29 2.38 2.98 3.98
C ILE A 29 2.54 4.17 4.91
N ARG A 30 1.66 4.28 5.90
CA ARG A 30 1.66 5.35 6.91
C ARG A 30 1.65 4.80 8.32
N ASP A 31 2.29 5.53 9.24
CA ASP A 31 2.17 5.28 10.67
C ASP A 31 0.87 5.84 11.27
N SER A 32 0.69 5.66 12.57
CA SER A 32 -0.46 6.18 13.34
C SER A 32 -0.56 7.69 13.34
N ASP A 33 0.53 8.41 13.08
CA ASP A 33 0.55 9.87 13.00
C ASP A 33 0.24 10.36 11.56
N GLY A 34 0.09 9.41 10.62
CA GLY A 34 -0.26 9.67 9.23
C GLY A 34 0.96 10.00 8.37
N HIS A 35 2.16 9.95 8.95
CA HIS A 35 3.41 10.15 8.23
C HIS A 35 3.65 8.98 7.29
N ARG A 36 4.06 9.31 6.07
CA ARG A 36 4.45 8.31 5.08
C ARG A 36 5.78 7.68 5.50
N VAL A 37 5.75 6.40 5.86
CA VAL A 37 6.95 5.62 6.23
C VAL A 37 7.57 4.92 5.02
N ARG A 38 6.76 4.52 4.04
CA ARG A 38 7.23 3.91 2.79
C ARG A 38 6.23 4.11 1.67
N ALA A 39 6.72 4.15 0.43
CA ALA A 39 5.88 4.11 -0.76
C ALA A 39 6.63 3.39 -1.89
N GLY A 40 5.87 2.88 -2.84
CA GLY A 40 6.42 2.25 -4.04
C GLY A 40 5.51 2.46 -5.22
N ALA A 41 6.09 2.50 -6.41
CA ALA A 41 5.38 2.52 -7.67
C ALA A 41 6.15 1.70 -8.69
N GLY A 42 5.44 1.12 -9.66
CA GLY A 42 6.07 0.29 -10.68
C GLY A 42 5.14 -0.02 -11.85
N ARG A 43 5.73 -0.56 -12.91
CA ARG A 43 4.99 -1.03 -14.09
C ARG A 43 4.75 -2.53 -14.02
N LEU A 44 3.59 -2.94 -14.52
CA LEU A 44 3.16 -4.31 -14.69
C LEU A 44 3.45 -4.75 -16.13
N GLN A 45 4.07 -5.92 -16.32
CA GLN A 45 4.36 -6.41 -17.67
C GLN A 45 3.06 -6.81 -18.39
N ALA A 46 2.28 -7.64 -17.73
CA ALA A 46 0.96 -8.07 -18.14
C ALA A 46 0.10 -8.33 -16.89
N VAL A 47 -1.15 -7.90 -16.95
CA VAL A 47 -2.21 -8.22 -15.98
C VAL A 47 -3.49 -8.45 -16.78
N HIS A 48 -4.40 -9.27 -16.26
CA HIS A 48 -5.59 -9.70 -17.00
C HIS A 48 -6.74 -8.71 -16.89
N ASP A 49 -6.85 -8.01 -15.77
CA ASP A 49 -7.89 -7.02 -15.50
C ASP A 49 -7.46 -6.05 -14.38
N ALA A 50 -8.37 -5.16 -13.98
CA ALA A 50 -8.16 -4.21 -12.89
C ALA A 50 -7.96 -4.89 -11.54
N LEU A 51 -8.67 -5.98 -11.25
CA LEU A 51 -8.54 -6.70 -9.98
C LEU A 51 -7.14 -7.33 -9.84
N ALA A 52 -6.60 -7.87 -10.92
CA ALA A 52 -5.23 -8.38 -10.96
C ALA A 52 -4.19 -7.25 -10.76
N ALA A 53 -4.42 -6.07 -11.35
CA ALA A 53 -3.55 -4.91 -11.14
C ALA A 53 -3.57 -4.45 -9.67
N GLU A 54 -4.74 -4.39 -9.05
CA GLU A 54 -4.91 -4.07 -7.63
C GLU A 54 -4.24 -5.12 -6.74
N GLY A 55 -4.42 -6.40 -7.04
CA GLY A 55 -3.76 -7.49 -6.32
C GLY A 55 -2.24 -7.39 -6.37
N GLU A 56 -1.68 -6.99 -7.51
CA GLU A 56 -0.25 -6.76 -7.68
C GLU A 56 0.27 -5.54 -6.89
N ALA A 57 -0.54 -4.50 -6.75
CA ALA A 57 -0.26 -3.34 -5.90
C ALA A 57 -0.28 -3.75 -4.41
N CYS A 58 -1.30 -4.50 -4.00
CA CYS A 58 -1.44 -5.07 -2.67
C CYS A 58 -0.27 -5.97 -2.29
N LEU A 59 0.11 -6.91 -3.16
CA LEU A 59 1.25 -7.80 -2.92
C LEU A 59 2.56 -7.01 -2.74
N ALA A 60 2.78 -5.97 -3.55
CA ALA A 60 3.96 -5.11 -3.42
C ALA A 60 3.99 -4.38 -2.07
N ALA A 61 2.84 -3.86 -1.62
CA ALA A 61 2.72 -3.17 -0.35
C ALA A 61 2.94 -4.11 0.84
N LEU A 62 2.37 -5.32 0.80
CA LEU A 62 2.56 -6.35 1.85
C LEU A 62 4.02 -6.76 1.98
N ARG A 63 4.72 -6.97 0.86
CA ARG A 63 6.17 -7.24 0.87
C ARG A 63 6.94 -6.11 1.54
N ALA A 64 6.64 -4.87 1.15
CA ALA A 64 7.27 -3.70 1.73
C ALA A 64 7.00 -3.54 3.24
N ALA A 65 5.81 -3.92 3.72
CA ALA A 65 5.45 -3.94 5.13
C ALA A 65 6.19 -5.04 5.90
N MET A 66 6.30 -6.25 5.33
CA MET A 66 7.08 -7.34 5.92
C MET A 66 8.56 -6.97 6.05
N ASP A 67 9.14 -6.30 5.04
CA ASP A 67 10.53 -5.81 5.09
C ASP A 67 10.74 -4.74 6.17
N LEU A 68 9.69 -4.06 6.63
CA LEU A 68 9.73 -3.13 7.76
C LEU A 68 9.58 -3.86 9.11
N GLY A 69 9.35 -5.17 9.14
CA GLY A 69 9.15 -5.96 10.35
C GLY A 69 7.74 -5.81 10.95
N MET A 70 6.75 -5.47 10.14
CA MET A 70 5.41 -5.12 10.62
C MET A 70 4.53 -6.36 10.82
N SER A 71 3.84 -6.40 11.96
CA SER A 71 2.97 -7.51 12.36
C SER A 71 1.47 -7.18 12.29
N ARG A 72 1.09 -5.90 12.19
CA ARG A 72 -0.31 -5.46 12.08
C ARG A 72 -0.45 -4.33 11.07
N ILE A 73 -1.44 -4.46 10.19
CA ILE A 73 -1.72 -3.51 9.11
C ILE A 73 -3.24 -3.28 9.00
N THR A 74 -3.65 -2.15 8.42
CA THR A 74 -5.04 -1.83 8.07
C THR A 74 -5.08 -1.15 6.69
N ASP A 75 -6.17 -1.28 5.96
CA ASP A 75 -6.47 -0.53 4.72
C ASP A 75 -7.18 0.82 4.98
#